data_AF-A0A842VBG0-F1
#
_entry.id   AF-A0A842VBG0-F1
#
_cell.length_a   1.000
_cell.length_b   1.000
_cell.length_c   1.000
_cell.angle_alpha   90.00
_cell.angle_beta   90.00
_cell.angle_gamma   90.00
#
_symmetry.space_group_name_H-M   'P 1'
#
loop_
_entity.id
_entity.type
_entity.pdbx_description
1 polymer ?
#
loop_
_entity_poly.entity_id
_entity_poly.type
_entity_poly.pdbx_seq_one_letter_code
_entity_poly.pdbx_strand_id
1 'polypeptide(L)'
;KLDQINIQDRENTILFLDAYDEYRERKVTANDFVELRNLTHNFLKVIITSRTNYFACDEAQPHLSTRYISYFDEMQMRQFFKLHHPFRWRRYWKILNRYQRFLDLSRRVVLLNYLNLDILKSVQTEKNRDGGLNNYQVYSQIVESILPDDRNANKLLPRSQAMYIMSLLGFYIICCGGANKIHYATMGEQLLKLLEQFHLSDQQVTRFLRSEDLMDAYSDLLSEIRTRTFLVRDQPGYYYFAHRSFAEYFAARFILDAVRQEKPLMNLSNITFTTPVVEFILEADEKAFDKMLSLNRSTQLRDIATELSTDEINRIIIGIEHEYYLITIEGDEIVIDFKSGLMWQHGGSSNYMNYENARKWVDELKVKGYAGYCDWRLPTLEEAMNLMALHKNRDNLYIDPIFSTNQDWIWTADPYKGKYRQWVVDFESGCCGWDKLDLYAYVRAVRSGQSSNE
;
A
#
# COMPACT_ATOMS: atom_id res chain seq x y z
N LYS A 1 -30.39 -29.13 13.34
CA LYS A 1 -30.23 -29.16 11.85
C LYS A 1 -29.66 -30.49 11.37
N LEU A 2 -28.52 -30.99 11.90
CA LEU A 2 -27.94 -32.28 11.47
C LEU A 2 -28.88 -33.48 11.66
N ASP A 3 -29.69 -33.50 12.72
CA ASP A 3 -30.68 -34.57 12.94
C ASP A 3 -31.90 -34.50 12.00
N GLN A 4 -32.07 -33.38 11.29
CA GLN A 4 -33.14 -33.16 10.32
C GLN A 4 -32.71 -33.56 8.89
N ILE A 5 -31.42 -33.81 8.68
CA ILE A 5 -30.86 -34.21 7.38
C ILE A 5 -30.51 -35.69 7.46
N ASN A 6 -31.26 -36.53 6.73
CA ASN A 6 -31.01 -37.96 6.67
C ASN A 6 -29.82 -38.24 5.74
N ILE A 7 -28.61 -38.24 6.31
CA ILE A 7 -27.37 -38.62 5.62
C ILE A 7 -27.16 -40.12 5.85
N GLN A 8 -27.39 -40.92 4.81
CA GLN A 8 -27.42 -42.39 4.91
C GLN A 8 -26.03 -43.03 5.05
N ASP A 9 -24.98 -42.42 4.53
CA ASP A 9 -23.61 -42.94 4.56
C ASP A 9 -22.67 -41.97 5.27
N ARG A 10 -22.88 -41.77 6.58
CA ARG A 10 -22.07 -40.83 7.36
C ARG A 10 -20.60 -41.28 7.42
N GLU A 11 -20.35 -42.58 7.50
CA GLU A 11 -19.00 -43.15 7.66
C GLU A 11 -18.07 -42.85 6.49
N ASN A 12 -18.59 -42.63 5.28
CA ASN A 12 -17.82 -42.18 4.11
C ASN A 12 -18.01 -40.69 3.76
N THR A 13 -18.71 -39.93 4.60
CA THR A 13 -19.02 -38.51 4.35
C THR A 13 -18.09 -37.58 5.12
N ILE A 14 -17.54 -36.58 4.44
CA ILE A 14 -16.86 -35.45 5.07
C ILE A 14 -17.87 -34.33 5.35
N LEU A 15 -18.00 -33.94 6.61
CA LEU A 15 -18.87 -32.83 7.03
C LEU A 15 -18.06 -31.53 7.05
N PHE A 16 -18.49 -30.54 6.26
CA PHE A 16 -17.96 -29.18 6.32
C PHE A 16 -18.91 -28.26 7.08
N LEU A 17 -18.40 -27.62 8.13
CA LEU A 17 -19.10 -26.59 8.91
C LEU A 17 -18.43 -25.25 8.63
N ASP A 18 -19.05 -24.43 7.79
CA ASP A 18 -18.50 -23.14 7.39
C ASP A 18 -18.91 -22.02 8.37
N ALA A 19 -17.99 -21.08 8.61
CA ALA A 19 -18.15 -19.89 9.43
C ALA A 19 -18.77 -20.18 10.81
N TYR A 20 -18.22 -21.16 11.53
CA TYR A 20 -18.79 -21.64 12.79
C TYR A 20 -18.92 -20.54 13.87
N ASP A 21 -18.08 -19.51 13.81
CA ASP A 21 -18.16 -18.35 14.71
C ASP A 21 -19.33 -17.40 14.46
N GLU A 22 -20.05 -17.56 13.36
CA GLU A 22 -21.27 -16.78 13.07
C GLU A 22 -22.51 -17.38 13.74
N TYR A 23 -22.42 -18.62 14.24
CA TYR A 23 -23.57 -19.34 14.81
C TYR A 23 -23.76 -19.13 16.32
N ARG A 24 -22.72 -18.75 17.08
CA ARG A 24 -22.85 -18.44 18.51
C ARG A 24 -21.99 -17.25 18.91
N GLU A 25 -22.58 -16.34 19.69
CA GLU A 25 -21.92 -15.11 20.15
C GLU A 25 -20.90 -15.33 21.28
N ARG A 26 -20.96 -16.49 21.94
CA ARG A 26 -19.99 -16.92 22.97
C ARG A 26 -18.95 -17.88 22.38
N LYS A 27 -17.74 -17.85 22.93
CA LYS A 27 -16.66 -18.79 22.57
C LYS A 27 -17.08 -20.24 22.82
N VAL A 28 -16.44 -21.13 22.07
CA VAL A 28 -16.55 -22.59 22.21
C VAL A 28 -15.82 -23.03 23.47
N THR A 29 -16.56 -23.67 24.37
CA THR A 29 -16.04 -24.30 25.58
C THR A 29 -15.67 -25.76 25.32
N ALA A 30 -14.96 -26.40 26.25
CA ALA A 30 -14.70 -27.84 26.18
C ALA A 30 -16.00 -28.67 26.04
N ASN A 31 -17.09 -28.25 26.71
CA ASN A 31 -18.39 -28.91 26.60
C ASN A 31 -18.99 -28.80 25.19
N ASP A 32 -18.79 -27.67 24.52
CA ASP A 32 -19.28 -27.48 23.15
C ASP A 32 -18.50 -28.37 22.16
N PHE A 33 -17.22 -28.65 22.42
CA PHE A 33 -16.45 -29.63 21.65
C PHE A 33 -16.93 -31.06 21.87
N VAL A 34 -17.28 -31.42 23.11
CA VAL A 34 -17.86 -32.73 23.43
C VAL A 34 -19.22 -32.89 22.75
N GLU A 35 -20.08 -31.88 22.81
CA GLU A 35 -21.36 -31.86 22.11
C GLU A 35 -21.17 -32.04 20.59
N LEU A 36 -20.30 -31.24 19.99
CA LEU A 36 -20.03 -31.30 18.56
C LEU A 36 -19.45 -32.66 18.15
N ARG A 37 -18.54 -33.23 18.93
CA ARG A 37 -18.02 -34.59 18.72
C ARG A 37 -19.13 -35.63 18.79
N ASN A 38 -19.99 -35.57 19.80
CA ASN A 38 -21.10 -36.51 19.94
C ASN A 38 -22.10 -36.42 18.77
N LEU A 39 -22.33 -35.23 18.22
CA LEU A 39 -23.20 -35.07 17.06
C LEU A 39 -22.55 -35.50 15.74
N THR A 40 -21.22 -35.53 15.68
CA THR A 40 -20.46 -35.72 14.43
C THR A 40 -19.55 -36.94 14.40
N HIS A 41 -19.54 -37.76 15.45
CA HIS A 41 -18.64 -38.92 15.59
C HIS A 41 -18.75 -39.97 14.47
N ASN A 42 -19.91 -40.05 13.81
CA ASN A 42 -20.17 -41.02 12.74
C ASN A 42 -19.77 -40.51 11.34
N PHE A 43 -19.15 -39.33 11.23
CA PHE A 43 -18.63 -38.84 9.96
C PHE A 43 -17.18 -39.25 9.74
N LEU A 44 -16.79 -39.50 8.49
CA LEU A 44 -15.41 -39.81 8.11
C LEU A 44 -14.43 -38.74 8.62
N LYS A 45 -14.81 -37.48 8.44
CA LYS A 45 -14.04 -36.31 8.86
C LYS A 45 -14.95 -35.11 9.00
N VAL A 46 -14.65 -34.26 9.97
CA VAL A 46 -15.33 -32.98 10.16
C VAL A 46 -14.31 -31.86 9.96
N ILE A 47 -14.63 -30.92 9.09
CA ILE A 47 -13.82 -29.72 8.83
C ILE A 47 -14.64 -28.53 9.24
N ILE A 48 -14.08 -27.70 10.12
CA ILE A 48 -14.75 -26.52 10.66
C ILE A 48 -13.91 -25.31 10.31
N THR A 49 -14.52 -24.31 9.65
CA THR A 49 -13.87 -23.02 9.43
C THR A 49 -14.35 -22.05 10.50
N SER A 50 -13.43 -21.23 11.01
CA SER A 50 -13.75 -20.18 11.97
C SER A 50 -12.65 -19.14 12.07
N ARG A 51 -12.97 -17.97 12.63
CA ARG A 51 -11.98 -16.95 13.02
C ARG A 51 -11.01 -17.49 14.07
N THR A 52 -9.75 -17.06 13.97
CA THR A 52 -8.59 -17.52 14.74
C THR A 52 -8.80 -17.57 16.26
N ASN A 53 -9.64 -16.67 16.80
CA ASN A 53 -9.83 -16.48 18.24
C ASN A 53 -11.04 -17.23 18.81
N TYR A 54 -11.81 -17.93 17.97
CA TYR A 54 -13.09 -18.52 18.37
C TYR A 54 -12.94 -19.83 19.13
N PHE A 55 -11.99 -20.67 18.69
CA PHE A 55 -11.60 -21.91 19.35
C PHE A 55 -10.43 -21.66 20.31
N ALA A 56 -10.68 -20.90 21.38
CA ALA A 56 -9.70 -20.69 22.44
C ALA A 56 -9.80 -21.83 23.46
N CYS A 57 -9.30 -23.02 23.11
CA CYS A 57 -9.14 -24.10 24.06
C CYS A 57 -7.64 -24.36 24.23
N ASP A 58 -7.09 -23.98 25.38
CA ASP A 58 -5.67 -24.17 25.74
C ASP A 58 -5.35 -25.66 26.02
N GLU A 59 -6.37 -26.50 26.13
CA GLU A 59 -6.25 -27.93 26.37
C GLU A 59 -6.07 -28.68 25.05
N ALA A 60 -5.01 -29.47 24.96
CA ALA A 60 -4.76 -30.35 23.82
C ALA A 60 -5.90 -31.38 23.68
N GLN A 61 -6.73 -31.22 22.65
CA GLN A 61 -7.77 -32.17 22.31
C GLN A 61 -7.20 -33.26 21.39
N PRO A 62 -7.13 -34.53 21.81
CA PRO A 62 -6.38 -35.59 21.10
C PRO A 62 -6.89 -35.94 19.70
N HIS A 63 -8.09 -35.46 19.31
CA HIS A 63 -8.69 -35.69 18.00
C HIS A 63 -8.92 -34.40 17.20
N LEU A 64 -8.41 -33.26 17.67
CA LEU A 64 -8.56 -31.97 16.99
C LEU A 64 -7.22 -31.57 16.37
N SER A 65 -7.19 -31.43 15.04
CA SER A 65 -6.06 -30.83 14.34
C SER A 65 -6.40 -29.40 13.91
N THR A 66 -5.81 -28.42 14.56
CA THR A 66 -5.95 -27.01 14.16
C THR A 66 -4.99 -26.68 13.02
N ARG A 67 -5.48 -25.96 12.01
CA ARG A 67 -4.68 -25.42 10.90
C ARG A 67 -5.05 -23.95 10.72
N TYR A 68 -4.04 -23.12 10.57
CA TYR A 68 -4.21 -21.70 10.27
C TYR A 68 -4.00 -21.47 8.78
N ILE A 69 -4.88 -20.71 8.17
CA ILE A 69 -4.70 -20.25 6.79
C ILE A 69 -3.68 -19.11 6.84
N SER A 70 -2.51 -19.34 6.26
CA SER A 70 -1.49 -18.30 6.10
C SER A 70 -1.89 -17.31 5.02
N TYR A 71 -1.33 -16.11 5.09
CA TYR A 71 -1.40 -15.18 3.98
C TYR A 71 -0.72 -15.75 2.73
N PHE A 72 -1.08 -15.21 1.56
CA PHE A 72 -0.40 -15.57 0.32
C PHE A 72 1.04 -15.07 0.34
N ASP A 73 1.95 -15.96 -0.05
CA ASP A 73 3.30 -15.57 -0.45
C ASP A 73 3.31 -14.97 -1.87
N GLU A 74 4.46 -14.47 -2.32
CA GLU A 74 4.60 -13.89 -3.65
C GLU A 74 4.30 -14.87 -4.79
N MET A 75 4.66 -16.14 -4.61
CA MET A 75 4.45 -17.17 -5.62
C MET A 75 2.95 -17.44 -5.79
N GLN A 76 2.22 -17.56 -4.68
CA GLN A 76 0.78 -17.73 -4.62
C GLN A 76 0.04 -16.52 -5.19
N MET A 77 0.48 -15.28 -4.87
CA MET A 77 -0.07 -14.07 -5.49
C MET A 77 0.14 -14.05 -7.01
N ARG A 78 1.33 -14.42 -7.50
CA ARG A 78 1.59 -14.52 -8.95
C ARG A 78 0.71 -15.58 -9.62
N GLN A 79 0.52 -16.74 -8.97
CA GLN A 79 -0.36 -17.79 -9.47
C GLN A 79 -1.82 -17.32 -9.52
N PHE A 80 -2.30 -16.63 -8.48
CA PHE A 80 -3.62 -16.03 -8.46
C PHE A 80 -3.83 -15.11 -9.67
N PHE A 81 -2.90 -14.18 -9.94
CA PHE A 81 -3.03 -13.30 -11.10
C PHE A 81 -2.94 -14.04 -12.43
N LYS A 82 -2.09 -15.07 -12.55
CA LYS A 82 -2.03 -15.90 -13.77
C LYS A 82 -3.36 -16.58 -14.06
N LEU A 83 -4.06 -17.06 -13.02
CA LEU A 83 -5.35 -17.73 -13.14
C LEU A 83 -6.49 -16.75 -13.45
N HIS A 84 -6.58 -15.64 -12.71
CA HIS A 84 -7.69 -14.68 -12.86
C HIS A 84 -7.48 -13.68 -14.00
N HIS A 85 -6.24 -13.36 -14.35
CA HIS A 85 -5.87 -12.34 -15.33
C HIS A 85 -4.71 -12.78 -16.25
N PRO A 86 -4.85 -13.89 -17.01
CA PRO A 86 -3.76 -14.55 -17.73
C PRO A 86 -3.00 -13.67 -18.72
N PHE A 87 -3.68 -12.69 -19.35
CA PHE A 87 -3.05 -11.79 -20.33
C PHE A 87 -2.51 -10.49 -19.73
N ARG A 88 -2.81 -10.21 -18.45
CA ARG A 88 -2.49 -8.92 -17.81
C ARG A 88 -1.69 -9.05 -16.51
N TRP A 89 -1.53 -10.26 -15.97
CA TRP A 89 -0.92 -10.50 -14.65
C TRP A 89 0.47 -9.88 -14.47
N ARG A 90 1.30 -9.85 -15.52
CA ARG A 90 2.63 -9.21 -15.47
C ARG A 90 2.54 -7.71 -15.17
N ARG A 91 1.50 -7.04 -15.68
CA ARG A 91 1.24 -5.63 -15.39
C ARG A 91 0.74 -5.44 -13.96
N TYR A 92 -0.16 -6.30 -13.47
CA TYR A 92 -0.58 -6.29 -12.05
C TYR A 92 0.63 -6.45 -11.12
N TRP A 93 1.49 -7.44 -11.41
CA TRP A 93 2.69 -7.70 -10.62
C TRP A 93 3.65 -6.52 -10.60
N LYS A 94 3.90 -5.89 -11.76
CA LYS A 94 4.78 -4.70 -11.85
C LYS A 94 4.26 -3.53 -11.02
N ILE A 95 2.95 -3.30 -11.01
CA ILE A 95 2.34 -2.22 -10.21
C ILE A 95 2.41 -2.56 -8.72
N LEU A 96 2.02 -3.77 -8.32
CA LEU A 96 2.05 -4.17 -6.90
C LEU A 96 3.46 -4.17 -6.31
N ASN A 97 4.44 -4.66 -7.07
CA ASN A 97 5.83 -4.71 -6.64
C ASN A 97 6.48 -3.32 -6.55
N ARG A 98 5.89 -2.31 -7.21
CA ARG A 98 6.34 -0.92 -7.12
C ARG A 98 5.94 -0.27 -5.80
N TYR A 99 4.90 -0.77 -5.13
CA TYR A 99 4.31 -0.15 -3.95
C TYR A 99 4.19 -1.16 -2.80
N GLN A 100 5.17 -1.13 -1.88
CA GLN A 100 5.24 -2.07 -0.75
C GLN A 100 3.94 -2.10 0.08
N ARG A 101 3.31 -0.94 0.30
CA ARG A 101 2.02 -0.83 1.02
C ARG A 101 0.90 -1.61 0.33
N PHE A 102 0.88 -1.71 -0.99
CA PHE A 102 -0.10 -2.53 -1.73
C PHE A 102 0.29 -4.00 -1.79
N LEU A 103 1.59 -4.31 -1.83
CA LEU A 103 2.08 -5.68 -1.75
C LEU A 103 1.64 -6.34 -0.43
N ASP A 104 1.79 -5.65 0.70
CA ASP A 104 1.38 -6.17 2.01
C ASP A 104 -0.14 -6.33 2.14
N LEU A 105 -0.91 -5.38 1.57
CA LEU A 105 -2.36 -5.48 1.50
C LEU A 105 -2.81 -6.69 0.66
N SER A 106 -2.09 -6.95 -0.43
CA SER A 106 -2.34 -8.00 -1.44
C SER A 106 -2.08 -9.42 -0.93
N ARG A 107 -1.31 -9.59 0.14
CA ARG A 107 -1.10 -10.90 0.78
C ARG A 107 -2.41 -11.50 1.33
N ARG A 108 -3.45 -10.68 1.50
CA ARG A 108 -4.81 -11.14 1.86
C ARG A 108 -5.62 -11.37 0.59
N VAL A 109 -5.96 -12.63 0.32
CA VAL A 109 -6.70 -13.05 -0.88
C VAL A 109 -7.97 -12.21 -1.15
N VAL A 110 -8.70 -11.88 -0.09
CA VAL A 110 -9.92 -11.05 -0.22
C VAL A 110 -9.59 -9.66 -0.76
N LEU A 111 -8.54 -9.01 -0.25
CA LEU A 111 -8.11 -7.68 -0.71
C LEU A 111 -7.44 -7.72 -2.08
N LEU A 112 -6.73 -8.82 -2.37
CA LEU A 112 -6.16 -9.10 -3.69
C LEU A 112 -7.25 -9.10 -4.78
N ASN A 113 -8.43 -9.65 -4.46
CA ASN A 113 -9.56 -9.67 -5.39
C ASN A 113 -10.15 -8.27 -5.66
N TYR A 114 -10.05 -7.35 -4.71
CA TYR A 114 -10.54 -5.97 -4.86
C TYR A 114 -9.53 -5.05 -5.56
N LEU A 115 -8.25 -5.41 -5.62
CA LEU A 115 -7.22 -4.68 -6.36
C LEU A 115 -7.28 -5.01 -7.87
N ASN A 116 -8.24 -4.45 -8.59
CA ASN A 116 -8.33 -4.59 -10.05
C ASN A 116 -7.49 -3.52 -10.79
N LEU A 117 -6.94 -3.84 -11.97
CA LEU A 117 -6.25 -2.90 -12.85
C LEU A 117 -7.11 -1.70 -13.23
N ASP A 118 -8.44 -1.85 -13.29
CA ASP A 118 -9.31 -0.72 -13.63
C ASP A 118 -9.29 0.33 -12.51
N ILE A 119 -9.24 -0.13 -11.25
CA ILE A 119 -8.99 0.73 -10.08
C ILE A 119 -7.61 1.36 -10.21
N LEU A 120 -6.56 0.54 -10.34
CA LEU A 120 -5.18 1.03 -10.42
C LEU A 120 -4.93 1.99 -11.61
N LYS A 121 -5.63 1.83 -12.73
CA LYS A 121 -5.57 2.73 -13.89
C LYS A 121 -6.36 4.01 -13.69
N SER A 122 -7.57 3.92 -13.14
CA SER A 122 -8.41 5.10 -12.89
C SER A 122 -7.80 6.05 -11.86
N VAL A 123 -6.87 5.53 -11.07
CA VAL A 123 -6.18 6.22 -9.97
C VAL A 123 -4.75 6.67 -10.36
N GLN A 124 -4.30 6.38 -11.59
CA GLN A 124 -3.13 7.04 -12.16
C GLN A 124 -3.50 8.50 -12.43
N THR A 125 -2.94 9.42 -11.65
CA THR A 125 -3.25 10.84 -11.79
C THR A 125 -2.56 11.42 -13.02
N GLU A 126 -3.28 12.22 -13.83
CA GLU A 126 -2.70 12.97 -14.96
C GLU A 126 -1.60 13.96 -14.50
N LYS A 127 -1.60 14.32 -13.21
CA LYS A 127 -0.61 15.23 -12.61
C LYS A 127 0.73 14.58 -12.29
N ASN A 128 0.79 13.25 -12.11
CA ASN A 128 2.04 12.55 -11.84
C ASN A 128 2.66 12.12 -13.17
N ARG A 129 3.64 12.88 -13.66
CA ARG A 129 4.35 12.61 -14.92
C ARG A 129 5.02 11.22 -14.96
N ASP A 130 5.17 10.56 -13.81
CA ASP A 130 5.82 9.25 -13.63
C ASP A 130 4.84 8.08 -13.41
N GLY A 131 3.53 8.32 -13.52
CA GLY A 131 2.50 7.28 -13.33
C GLY A 131 2.33 6.82 -11.88
N GLY A 132 2.58 7.72 -10.92
CA GLY A 132 2.39 7.50 -9.49
C GLY A 132 0.91 7.27 -9.12
N LEU A 133 0.63 6.21 -8.35
CA LEU A 133 -0.72 5.93 -7.82
C LEU A 133 -1.07 6.89 -6.68
N ASN A 134 -2.28 7.45 -6.71
CA ASN A 134 -2.85 8.15 -5.55
C ASN A 134 -3.42 7.12 -4.57
N ASN A 135 -2.75 6.93 -3.43
CA ASN A 135 -3.13 5.94 -2.43
C ASN A 135 -4.53 6.22 -1.89
N TYR A 136 -4.87 7.47 -1.60
CA TYR A 136 -6.21 7.80 -1.10
C TYR A 136 -7.32 7.31 -2.04
N GLN A 137 -7.16 7.51 -3.34
CA GLN A 137 -8.11 7.06 -4.35
C GLN A 137 -8.17 5.53 -4.47
N VAL A 138 -7.03 4.82 -4.41
CA VAL A 138 -7.02 3.34 -4.41
C VAL A 138 -7.80 2.81 -3.22
N TYR A 139 -7.50 3.30 -2.02
CA TYR A 139 -8.18 2.88 -0.79
C TYR A 139 -9.66 3.24 -0.82
N SER A 140 -10.02 4.42 -1.35
CA SER A 140 -11.43 4.79 -1.57
C SER A 140 -12.10 3.74 -2.43
N GLN A 141 -11.60 3.46 -3.63
CA GLN A 141 -12.24 2.51 -4.54
C GLN A 141 -12.35 1.08 -3.96
N ILE A 142 -11.33 0.61 -3.23
CA ILE A 142 -11.42 -0.67 -2.51
C ILE A 142 -12.56 -0.64 -1.49
N VAL A 143 -12.62 0.41 -0.65
CA VAL A 143 -13.67 0.56 0.37
C VAL A 143 -15.06 0.63 -0.27
N GLU A 144 -15.20 1.37 -1.37
CA GLU A 144 -16.44 1.49 -2.11
C GLU A 144 -16.88 0.18 -2.77
N SER A 145 -15.93 -0.63 -3.24
CA SER A 145 -16.22 -1.96 -3.78
C SER A 145 -16.64 -2.97 -2.70
N ILE A 146 -16.10 -2.84 -1.48
CA ILE A 146 -16.45 -3.67 -0.33
C ILE A 146 -17.76 -3.22 0.32
N LEU A 147 -18.09 -1.92 0.26
CA LEU A 147 -19.33 -1.33 0.76
C LEU A 147 -20.26 -0.96 -0.42
N PRO A 148 -20.88 -1.94 -1.11
CA PRO A 148 -21.70 -1.66 -2.28
C PRO A 148 -22.97 -0.87 -1.93
N ASP A 149 -23.48 -0.19 -2.95
CA ASP A 149 -24.55 0.82 -2.94
C ASP A 149 -25.88 0.37 -2.27
N ASP A 150 -26.69 1.34 -1.85
CA ASP A 150 -27.92 1.17 -1.04
C ASP A 150 -29.13 0.65 -1.83
N ARG A 151 -28.94 0.22 -3.09
CA ARG A 151 -30.01 -0.25 -3.99
C ARG A 151 -30.64 -1.59 -3.60
N ASN A 152 -30.06 -2.30 -2.62
CA ASN A 152 -30.68 -3.46 -1.99
C ASN A 152 -31.34 -3.03 -0.67
N ALA A 153 -32.67 -2.90 -0.69
CA ALA A 153 -33.53 -2.34 0.36
C ALA A 153 -33.61 -3.12 1.69
N ASN A 154 -32.73 -4.11 1.92
CA ASN A 154 -32.75 -5.00 3.10
C ASN A 154 -31.50 -4.85 4.01
N LYS A 155 -30.75 -3.75 3.91
CA LYS A 155 -29.58 -3.53 4.79
C LYS A 155 -29.98 -2.81 6.07
N LEU A 156 -29.48 -3.27 7.22
CA LEU A 156 -29.67 -2.63 8.52
C LEU A 156 -29.01 -1.23 8.61
N LEU A 157 -28.01 -0.95 7.76
CA LEU A 157 -27.31 0.35 7.75
C LEU A 157 -26.95 0.83 6.31
N PRO A 158 -27.36 2.04 5.90
CA PRO A 158 -26.93 2.68 4.66
C PRO A 158 -25.41 2.86 4.56
N ARG A 159 -24.87 2.83 3.33
CA ARG A 159 -23.43 2.99 3.04
C ARG A 159 -22.83 4.25 3.64
N SER A 160 -23.54 5.37 3.57
CA SER A 160 -23.07 6.65 4.12
C SER A 160 -22.83 6.58 5.63
N GLN A 161 -23.74 5.94 6.37
CA GLN A 161 -23.65 5.76 7.81
C GLN A 161 -22.54 4.77 8.17
N ALA A 162 -22.42 3.64 7.44
CA ALA A 162 -21.33 2.68 7.66
C ALA A 162 -19.96 3.34 7.47
N MET A 163 -19.80 4.12 6.40
CA MET A 163 -18.57 4.82 6.09
C MET A 163 -18.25 5.89 7.14
N TYR A 164 -19.25 6.61 7.65
CA TYR A 164 -19.09 7.56 8.74
C TYR A 164 -18.63 6.89 10.05
N ILE A 165 -19.29 5.81 10.48
CA ILE A 165 -18.92 5.05 11.69
C ILE A 165 -17.50 4.50 11.58
N MET A 166 -17.14 3.93 10.43
CA MET A 166 -15.78 3.43 10.18
C MET A 166 -14.73 4.54 10.22
N SER A 167 -15.06 5.73 9.70
CA SER A 167 -14.21 6.91 9.74
C SER A 167 -13.99 7.41 11.18
N LEU A 168 -15.08 7.46 11.97
CA LEU A 168 -15.03 7.81 13.38
C LEU A 168 -14.20 6.80 14.20
N LEU A 169 -14.37 5.50 13.94
CA LEU A 169 -13.57 4.43 14.56
C LEU A 169 -12.09 4.54 14.20
N GLY A 170 -11.76 4.73 12.92
CA GLY A 170 -10.38 4.91 12.45
C GLY A 170 -9.71 6.09 13.14
N PHE A 171 -10.39 7.22 13.20
CA PHE A 171 -9.92 8.41 13.88
C PHE A 171 -9.71 8.19 15.38
N TYR A 172 -10.65 7.58 16.09
CA TYR A 172 -10.49 7.27 17.50
C TYR A 172 -9.26 6.37 17.77
N ILE A 173 -9.13 5.30 16.98
CA ILE A 173 -8.11 4.26 17.15
C ILE A 173 -6.70 4.80 16.86
N ILE A 174 -6.54 5.60 15.81
CA ILE A 174 -5.24 6.09 15.32
C ILE A 174 -4.84 7.42 15.93
N CYS A 175 -5.80 8.34 16.09
CA CYS A 175 -5.51 9.74 16.36
C CYS A 175 -5.82 10.17 17.80
N CYS A 176 -6.73 9.47 18.50
CA CYS A 176 -7.16 9.84 19.85
C CYS A 176 -6.61 8.94 20.98
N GLY A 177 -5.58 8.12 20.70
CA GLY A 177 -4.90 7.34 21.73
C GLY A 177 -5.62 6.06 22.15
N GLY A 178 -6.51 5.51 21.32
CA GLY A 178 -7.20 4.24 21.57
C GLY A 178 -6.31 2.99 21.57
N ALA A 179 -4.99 3.08 21.79
CA ALA A 179 -4.06 1.93 21.79
C ALA A 179 -4.23 0.98 20.59
N ASN A 180 -4.61 1.51 19.42
CA ASN A 180 -4.95 0.77 18.20
C ASN A 180 -6.16 -0.20 18.31
N LYS A 181 -7.01 -0.10 19.34
CA LYS A 181 -8.19 -0.96 19.52
C LYS A 181 -9.27 -0.37 20.46
N ILE A 182 -10.53 -0.78 20.33
CA ILE A 182 -11.64 -0.26 21.15
C ILE A 182 -12.49 -1.39 21.72
N HIS A 183 -12.79 -1.36 23.01
CA HIS A 183 -13.60 -2.41 23.64
C HIS A 183 -15.08 -2.25 23.26
N TYR A 184 -15.73 -3.34 22.85
CA TYR A 184 -17.13 -3.31 22.38
C TYR A 184 -18.09 -2.63 23.36
N ALA A 185 -17.95 -2.91 24.66
CA ALA A 185 -18.83 -2.39 25.70
C ALA A 185 -18.69 -0.87 25.94
N THR A 186 -17.53 -0.28 25.64
CA THR A 186 -17.27 1.16 25.84
C THR A 186 -17.31 1.94 24.53
N MET A 187 -17.44 1.25 23.39
CA MET A 187 -17.33 1.83 22.06
C MET A 187 -18.37 2.92 21.82
N GLY A 188 -19.66 2.66 22.10
CA GLY A 188 -20.73 3.64 21.89
C GLY A 188 -20.50 4.93 22.69
N GLU A 189 -20.19 4.80 23.98
CA GLU A 189 -19.91 5.94 24.86
C GLU A 189 -18.69 6.74 24.41
N GLN A 190 -17.59 6.07 24.03
CA GLN A 190 -16.36 6.72 23.59
C GLN A 190 -16.55 7.46 22.26
N LEU A 191 -17.28 6.87 21.31
CA LEU A 191 -17.59 7.52 20.04
C LEU A 191 -18.57 8.69 20.22
N LEU A 192 -19.55 8.59 21.11
CA LEU A 192 -20.45 9.70 21.45
C LEU A 192 -19.69 10.88 22.08
N LYS A 193 -18.79 10.61 23.03
CA LYS A 193 -17.91 11.63 23.62
C LYS A 193 -17.08 12.34 22.55
N LEU A 194 -16.59 11.59 21.57
CA LEU A 194 -15.84 12.14 20.43
C LEU A 194 -16.74 13.05 19.58
N LEU A 195 -17.95 12.61 19.24
CA LEU A 195 -18.90 13.42 18.47
C LEU A 195 -19.25 14.72 19.19
N GLU A 196 -19.47 14.67 20.51
CA GLU A 196 -19.72 15.85 21.34
C GLU A 196 -18.51 16.79 21.36
N GLN A 197 -17.30 16.27 21.56
CA GLN A 197 -16.05 17.05 21.57
C GLN A 197 -15.85 17.85 20.27
N PHE A 198 -16.15 17.24 19.12
CA PHE A 198 -15.99 17.87 17.80
C PHE A 198 -17.24 18.58 17.30
N HIS A 199 -18.29 18.70 18.13
CA HIS A 199 -19.57 19.33 17.77
C HIS A 199 -20.16 18.73 16.48
N LEU A 200 -20.05 17.42 16.34
CA LEU A 200 -20.52 16.63 15.20
C LEU A 200 -21.94 16.15 15.46
N SER A 201 -22.95 16.95 15.09
CA SER A 201 -24.35 16.51 15.19
C SER A 201 -24.78 15.72 13.94
N ASP A 202 -24.89 14.40 14.06
CA ASP A 202 -25.67 13.58 13.13
C ASP A 202 -26.75 12.87 13.94
N GLN A 203 -28.01 13.30 13.81
CA GLN A 203 -29.10 12.76 14.63
C GLN A 203 -29.36 11.27 14.39
N GLN A 204 -29.08 10.75 13.20
CA GLN A 204 -29.27 9.33 12.90
C GLN A 204 -28.16 8.51 13.56
N VAL A 205 -26.91 8.93 13.43
CA VAL A 205 -25.77 8.25 14.05
C VAL A 205 -25.81 8.40 15.58
N THR A 206 -26.15 9.56 16.11
CA THR A 206 -26.31 9.76 17.56
C THR A 206 -27.46 8.92 18.12
N ARG A 207 -28.59 8.81 17.41
CA ARG A 207 -29.68 7.89 17.82
C ARG A 207 -29.21 6.43 17.77
N PHE A 208 -28.49 6.07 16.71
CA PHE A 208 -27.94 4.74 16.52
C PHE A 208 -26.94 4.36 17.64
N LEU A 209 -26.03 5.26 18.01
CA LEU A 209 -25.07 5.03 19.09
C LEU A 209 -25.70 5.04 20.49
N ARG A 210 -26.93 5.55 20.65
CA ARG A 210 -27.65 5.68 21.93
C ARG A 210 -28.75 4.63 22.14
N SER A 211 -29.13 3.84 21.13
CA SER A 211 -30.27 2.92 21.23
C SER A 211 -30.00 1.80 22.24
N GLU A 212 -30.77 1.70 23.34
CA GLU A 212 -30.59 0.71 24.42
C GLU A 212 -30.58 -0.76 23.96
N ASP A 213 -31.07 -1.08 22.75
CA ASP A 213 -30.93 -2.38 22.04
C ASP A 213 -29.48 -2.67 21.54
N LEU A 214 -28.52 -1.92 22.07
CA LEU A 214 -27.09 -1.81 21.78
C LEU A 214 -26.29 -3.12 21.88
N MET A 215 -26.86 -4.22 22.38
CA MET A 215 -26.18 -5.53 22.41
C MET A 215 -26.48 -6.35 21.15
N ASP A 216 -27.73 -6.35 20.68
CA ASP A 216 -28.18 -7.17 19.55
C ASP A 216 -27.96 -6.45 18.21
N ALA A 217 -28.29 -5.15 18.12
CA ALA A 217 -28.08 -4.36 16.90
C ALA A 217 -26.59 -4.09 16.59
N TYR A 218 -25.74 -4.05 17.62
CA TYR A 218 -24.28 -4.03 17.45
C TYR A 218 -23.76 -5.39 16.98
N SER A 219 -24.37 -6.50 17.42
CA SER A 219 -23.99 -7.85 16.95
C SER A 219 -24.20 -7.96 15.43
N ASP A 220 -25.34 -7.46 14.92
CA ASP A 220 -25.66 -7.46 13.48
C ASP A 220 -24.87 -6.42 12.67
N LEU A 221 -24.70 -5.18 13.17
CA LEU A 221 -23.85 -4.18 12.50
C LEU A 221 -22.39 -4.62 12.48
N LEU A 222 -21.87 -5.11 13.60
CA LEU A 222 -20.52 -5.65 13.65
C LEU A 222 -20.47 -6.95 12.87
N SER A 223 -21.53 -7.73 12.72
CA SER A 223 -21.56 -8.88 11.80
C SER A 223 -21.41 -8.40 10.36
N GLU A 224 -22.13 -7.35 9.92
CA GLU A 224 -21.98 -6.77 8.59
C GLU A 224 -20.60 -6.11 8.36
N ILE A 225 -20.02 -5.46 9.37
CA ILE A 225 -18.68 -4.85 9.28
C ILE A 225 -17.57 -5.92 9.43
N ARG A 226 -17.79 -7.00 10.21
CA ARG A 226 -16.87 -8.14 10.41
C ARG A 226 -16.89 -9.12 9.24
N THR A 227 -18.02 -9.27 8.55
CA THR A 227 -18.09 -10.04 7.29
C THR A 227 -17.38 -9.30 6.17
N ARG A 228 -17.28 -7.97 6.26
CA ARG A 228 -16.59 -7.10 5.30
C ARG A 228 -15.19 -6.71 5.78
N THR A 229 -14.25 -7.66 5.81
CA THR A 229 -12.75 -7.57 5.82
C THR A 229 -12.01 -6.52 6.70
N PHE A 230 -12.67 -5.54 7.30
CA PHE A 230 -12.02 -4.34 7.85
C PHE A 230 -11.82 -4.39 9.35
N LEU A 231 -12.72 -5.00 10.12
CA LEU A 231 -12.61 -5.09 11.58
C LEU A 231 -12.47 -6.54 12.06
N VAL A 232 -11.63 -6.72 13.08
CA VAL A 232 -11.44 -7.97 13.80
C VAL A 232 -11.71 -7.73 15.28
N ARG A 233 -12.28 -8.73 15.96
CA ARG A 233 -12.48 -8.74 17.42
C ARG A 233 -11.45 -9.67 18.07
N ASP A 234 -10.70 -9.18 19.06
CA ASP A 234 -9.80 -10.00 19.86
C ASP A 234 -10.55 -10.78 20.95
N GLN A 235 -9.82 -11.65 21.65
CA GLN A 235 -10.37 -12.50 22.70
C GLN A 235 -10.98 -11.72 23.87
N PRO A 236 -10.35 -10.64 24.39
CA PRO A 236 -10.97 -9.82 25.43
C PRO A 236 -12.14 -8.94 24.96
N GLY A 237 -12.42 -8.87 23.65
CA GLY A 237 -13.59 -8.15 23.11
C GLY A 237 -13.27 -6.77 22.52
N TYR A 238 -12.01 -6.47 22.26
CA TYR A 238 -11.59 -5.26 21.55
C TYR A 238 -11.70 -5.43 20.04
N TYR A 239 -12.27 -4.43 19.39
CA TYR A 239 -12.24 -4.25 17.96
C TYR A 239 -10.98 -3.51 17.52
N TYR A 240 -10.38 -3.97 16.43
CA TYR A 240 -9.29 -3.30 15.76
C TYR A 240 -9.41 -3.51 14.26
N PHE A 241 -8.78 -2.63 13.49
CA PHE A 241 -8.76 -2.79 12.04
C PHE A 241 -7.91 -4.00 11.65
N ALA A 242 -8.44 -4.82 10.75
CA ALA A 242 -7.78 -5.98 10.20
C ALA A 242 -6.43 -5.62 9.57
N HIS A 243 -6.34 -4.43 8.97
CA HIS A 243 -5.11 -3.85 8.45
C HIS A 243 -4.99 -2.39 8.87
N ARG A 244 -3.81 -1.99 9.37
CA ARG A 244 -3.56 -0.65 9.92
C ARG A 244 -3.81 0.47 8.90
N SER A 245 -3.43 0.28 7.64
CA SER A 245 -3.62 1.31 6.62
C SER A 245 -5.08 1.64 6.32
N PHE A 246 -6.03 0.72 6.56
CA PHE A 246 -7.45 1.07 6.49
C PHE A 246 -7.87 1.97 7.65
N ALA A 247 -7.38 1.72 8.86
CA ALA A 247 -7.63 2.61 10.00
C ALA A 247 -7.11 4.03 9.71
N GLU A 248 -5.91 4.12 9.14
CA GLU A 248 -5.27 5.38 8.74
C GLU A 248 -6.05 6.08 7.61
N TYR A 249 -6.50 5.34 6.59
CA TYR A 249 -7.39 5.86 5.54
C TYR A 249 -8.70 6.41 6.11
N PHE A 250 -9.37 5.66 6.98
CA PHE A 250 -10.63 6.07 7.59
C PHE A 250 -10.44 7.27 8.55
N ALA A 251 -9.33 7.32 9.28
CA ALA A 251 -8.96 8.48 10.09
C ALA A 251 -8.73 9.74 9.21
N ALA A 252 -7.97 9.61 8.12
CA ALA A 252 -7.74 10.69 7.16
C ALA A 252 -9.07 11.20 6.56
N ARG A 253 -9.96 10.28 6.18
CA ARG A 253 -11.30 10.62 5.66
C ARG A 253 -12.12 11.43 6.66
N PHE A 254 -12.13 11.01 7.93
CA PHE A 254 -12.84 11.73 8.99
C PHE A 254 -12.32 13.17 9.15
N ILE A 255 -11.00 13.34 9.14
CA ILE A 255 -10.36 14.65 9.26
C ILE A 255 -10.71 15.52 8.06
N LEU A 256 -10.63 14.98 6.83
CA LEU A 256 -11.02 15.68 5.61
C LEU A 256 -12.47 16.19 5.66
N ASP A 257 -13.40 15.33 6.06
CA ASP A 257 -14.81 15.69 6.18
C ASP A 257 -15.03 16.78 7.24
N ALA A 258 -14.29 16.74 8.35
CA ALA A 258 -14.32 17.78 9.37
C ALA A 258 -13.75 19.13 8.88
N VAL A 259 -12.62 19.13 8.16
CA VAL A 259 -12.01 20.33 7.58
C VAL A 259 -12.94 20.98 6.55
N ARG A 260 -13.57 20.16 5.70
CA ARG A 260 -14.51 20.61 4.65
C ARG A 260 -15.77 21.25 5.24
N GLN A 261 -16.25 20.74 6.37
CA GLN A 261 -17.41 21.26 7.08
C GLN A 261 -17.06 22.44 8.00
N GLU A 262 -15.82 22.94 7.96
CA GLU A 262 -15.31 24.05 8.79
C GLU A 262 -15.50 23.82 10.29
N LYS A 263 -15.52 22.55 10.70
CA LYS A 263 -15.75 22.21 12.09
C LYS A 263 -14.54 22.57 12.93
N PRO A 264 -14.75 22.94 14.21
CA PRO A 264 -13.68 23.34 15.09
C PRO A 264 -12.78 22.15 15.42
N LEU A 265 -11.81 21.91 14.55
CA LEU A 265 -10.64 21.08 14.81
C LEU A 265 -9.67 21.76 15.80
N MET A 266 -10.09 22.83 16.49
CA MET A 266 -9.24 23.62 17.39
C MET A 266 -8.73 22.87 18.63
N ASN A 267 -9.21 21.65 18.90
CA ASN A 267 -8.68 20.74 19.93
C ASN A 267 -7.72 19.66 19.36
N LEU A 268 -7.16 19.86 18.16
CA LEU A 268 -6.16 18.97 17.54
C LEU A 268 -4.80 18.91 18.28
N SER A 269 -4.55 19.78 19.26
CA SER A 269 -3.31 19.77 20.05
C SER A 269 -3.10 18.48 20.85
N ASN A 270 -4.17 17.71 21.12
CA ASN A 270 -4.11 16.44 21.83
C ASN A 270 -4.22 15.22 20.89
N ILE A 271 -4.10 15.42 19.58
CA ILE A 271 -4.33 14.38 18.58
C ILE A 271 -2.99 14.02 17.94
N THR A 272 -2.74 12.71 17.83
CA THR A 272 -1.54 12.19 17.20
C THR A 272 -1.75 12.02 15.70
N PHE A 273 -0.88 12.63 14.90
CA PHE A 273 -0.83 12.40 13.45
C PHE A 273 0.25 11.38 13.13
N THR A 274 -0.10 10.40 12.30
CA THR A 274 0.85 9.46 11.71
C THR A 274 1.14 9.87 10.27
N THR A 275 2.35 9.66 9.76
CA THR A 275 2.72 9.96 8.38
C THR A 275 1.70 9.45 7.35
N PRO A 276 1.21 8.18 7.40
CA PRO A 276 0.23 7.70 6.42
C PRO A 276 -1.10 8.47 6.41
N VAL A 277 -1.56 8.93 7.58
CA VAL A 277 -2.79 9.75 7.68
C VAL A 277 -2.59 11.09 6.98
N VAL A 278 -1.43 11.72 7.18
CA VAL A 278 -1.11 13.01 6.56
C VAL A 278 -0.94 12.86 5.04
N GLU A 279 -0.25 11.79 4.58
CA GLU A 279 -0.15 11.44 3.15
C GLU A 279 -1.54 11.28 2.51
N PHE A 280 -2.45 10.53 3.16
CA PHE A 280 -3.80 10.34 2.64
C PHE A 280 -4.58 11.66 2.54
N ILE A 281 -4.40 12.58 3.49
CA ILE A 281 -5.05 13.90 3.46
C ILE A 281 -4.48 14.75 2.30
N LEU A 282 -3.15 14.79 2.17
CA LEU A 282 -2.45 15.53 1.12
C LEU A 282 -2.85 15.04 -0.28
N GLU A 283 -2.80 13.72 -0.49
CA GLU A 283 -3.17 13.09 -1.77
C GLU A 283 -4.66 13.26 -2.09
N ALA A 284 -5.53 13.39 -1.08
CA ALA A 284 -6.96 13.59 -1.30
C ALA A 284 -7.32 15.03 -1.67
N ASP A 285 -6.75 16.02 -0.96
CA ASP A 285 -7.15 17.41 -1.01
C ASP A 285 -6.08 18.34 -0.43
N GLU A 286 -5.14 18.77 -1.27
CA GLU A 286 -4.04 19.69 -0.94
C GLU A 286 -4.53 20.98 -0.25
N LYS A 287 -5.68 21.53 -0.65
CA LYS A 287 -6.24 22.73 -0.02
C LYS A 287 -6.75 22.47 1.39
N ALA A 288 -7.37 21.31 1.61
CA ALA A 288 -7.78 20.90 2.94
C ALA A 288 -6.56 20.65 3.85
N PHE A 289 -5.47 20.11 3.30
CA PHE A 289 -4.20 19.97 4.00
C PHE A 289 -3.61 21.33 4.42
N ASP A 290 -3.52 22.30 3.51
CA ASP A 290 -3.06 23.66 3.82
C ASP A 290 -3.93 24.33 4.90
N LYS A 291 -5.25 24.19 4.78
CA LYS A 291 -6.20 24.68 5.78
C LYS A 291 -5.93 24.01 7.13
N MET A 292 -5.71 22.71 7.18
CA MET A 292 -5.35 21.98 8.40
C MET A 292 -4.04 22.49 9.01
N LEU A 293 -2.99 22.73 8.22
CA LEU A 293 -1.72 23.31 8.69
C LEU A 293 -1.89 24.72 9.26
N SER A 294 -2.74 25.54 8.65
CA SER A 294 -3.00 26.90 9.13
C SER A 294 -3.76 26.93 10.45
N LEU A 295 -4.65 25.94 10.67
CA LEU A 295 -5.51 25.84 11.85
C LEU A 295 -4.83 25.11 13.02
N ASN A 296 -3.89 24.21 12.75
CA ASN A 296 -3.23 23.40 13.76
C ASN A 296 -1.82 23.93 14.09
N ARG A 297 -1.58 24.21 15.38
CA ARG A 297 -0.28 24.67 15.90
C ARG A 297 0.63 23.53 16.39
N SER A 298 0.23 22.27 16.22
CA SER A 298 1.02 21.10 16.60
C SER A 298 2.36 21.07 15.87
N THR A 299 3.45 20.90 16.61
CA THR A 299 4.80 20.71 16.06
C THR A 299 4.87 19.41 15.26
N GLN A 300 4.25 18.34 15.76
CA GLN A 300 4.21 17.02 15.11
C GLN A 300 3.70 17.08 13.66
N LEU A 301 2.61 17.82 13.42
CA LEU A 301 2.04 17.93 12.07
C LEU A 301 2.97 18.72 11.13
N ARG A 302 3.66 19.74 11.65
CA ARG A 302 4.62 20.54 10.88
C ARG A 302 5.89 19.76 10.57
N ASP A 303 6.37 18.95 11.52
CA ASP A 303 7.52 18.09 11.33
C ASP A 303 7.23 17.06 10.23
N ILE A 304 6.08 16.36 10.32
CA ILE A 304 5.62 15.42 9.28
C ILE A 304 5.41 16.14 7.94
N ALA A 305 4.85 17.36 7.92
CA ALA A 305 4.70 18.12 6.68
C ALA A 305 6.03 18.54 6.07
N THR A 306 7.03 18.85 6.90
CA THR A 306 8.38 19.17 6.45
C THR A 306 9.06 17.93 5.88
N GLU A 307 8.95 16.79 6.58
CA GLU A 307 9.39 15.49 6.09
C GLU A 307 8.68 15.12 4.78
N LEU A 308 7.37 15.31 4.68
CA LEU A 308 6.58 15.02 3.47
C LEU A 308 6.90 15.96 2.30
N SER A 309 7.17 17.24 2.56
CA SER A 309 7.68 18.14 1.51
C SER A 309 9.07 17.73 1.05
N THR A 310 9.89 17.22 1.98
CA THR A 310 11.19 16.62 1.67
C THR A 310 11.01 15.29 0.94
N ASP A 311 9.95 14.53 1.23
CA ASP A 311 9.61 13.26 0.61
C ASP A 311 8.89 13.40 -0.72
N GLU A 312 8.19 14.50 -1.00
CA GLU A 312 7.72 14.85 -2.35
C GLU A 312 8.92 15.27 -3.20
N ILE A 313 9.84 16.05 -2.63
CA ILE A 313 11.16 16.30 -3.22
C ILE A 313 11.91 14.96 -3.40
N ASN A 314 11.85 14.03 -2.44
CA ASN A 314 12.42 12.69 -2.58
C ASN A 314 11.61 11.81 -3.54
N ARG A 315 10.30 11.93 -3.72
CA ARG A 315 9.55 11.13 -4.71
C ARG A 315 9.80 11.65 -6.12
N ILE A 316 10.06 12.95 -6.25
CA ILE A 316 10.46 13.63 -7.50
C ILE A 316 11.94 13.34 -7.83
N ILE A 317 12.80 13.13 -6.83
CA ILE A 317 14.25 12.86 -7.00
C ILE A 317 14.60 11.36 -6.91
N ILE A 318 13.84 10.55 -6.17
CA ILE A 318 14.07 9.16 -5.76
C ILE A 318 12.88 8.31 -6.19
N GLY A 319 12.73 8.11 -7.50
CA GLY A 319 11.72 7.20 -8.02
C GLY A 319 11.92 5.74 -7.60
N ILE A 320 13.11 5.35 -7.12
CA ILE A 320 13.49 3.98 -6.77
C ILE A 320 14.64 4.01 -5.74
N GLU A 321 14.52 3.34 -4.58
CA GLU A 321 15.72 2.97 -3.81
C GLU A 321 16.49 1.92 -4.62
N HIS A 322 17.59 2.35 -5.23
CA HIS A 322 18.38 1.52 -6.14
C HIS A 322 19.19 0.47 -5.37
N GLU A 323 19.31 -0.72 -5.98
CA GLU A 323 20.17 -1.79 -5.47
C GLU A 323 21.25 -2.06 -6.51
N TYR A 324 22.40 -1.40 -6.34
CA TYR A 324 23.50 -1.43 -7.29
C TYR A 324 24.52 -2.53 -6.95
N TYR A 325 25.00 -3.23 -7.98
CA TYR A 325 26.12 -4.16 -7.88
C TYR A 325 27.14 -3.89 -8.98
N LEU A 326 28.41 -3.79 -8.59
CA LEU A 326 29.52 -3.68 -9.52
C LEU A 326 29.97 -5.08 -9.92
N ILE A 327 30.04 -5.32 -11.22
CA ILE A 327 30.59 -6.56 -11.79
C ILE A 327 31.68 -6.22 -12.82
N THR A 328 32.64 -7.12 -12.99
CA THR A 328 33.68 -7.01 -14.00
C THR A 328 33.52 -8.13 -15.03
N ILE A 329 33.32 -7.77 -16.29
CA ILE A 329 33.23 -8.70 -17.41
C ILE A 329 34.37 -8.39 -18.37
N GLU A 330 35.25 -9.36 -18.64
CA GLU A 330 36.39 -9.20 -19.57
C GLU A 330 37.32 -8.02 -19.26
N GLY A 331 37.37 -7.59 -18.00
CA GLY A 331 38.16 -6.44 -17.54
C GLY A 331 37.41 -5.10 -17.55
N ASP A 332 36.18 -5.08 -18.08
CA ASP A 332 35.30 -3.91 -18.10
C ASP A 332 34.34 -3.92 -16.89
N GLU A 333 34.22 -2.77 -16.23
CA GLU A 333 33.36 -2.60 -15.05
C GLU A 333 31.95 -2.10 -15.41
N ILE A 334 30.94 -2.84 -14.95
CA ILE A 334 29.52 -2.54 -15.16
C ILE A 334 28.81 -2.46 -13.81
N VAL A 335 27.95 -1.46 -13.67
CA VAL A 335 27.02 -1.36 -12.54
C VAL A 335 25.66 -1.90 -12.97
N ILE A 336 25.18 -2.93 -12.29
CA ILE A 336 23.82 -3.47 -12.45
C ILE A 336 22.90 -2.79 -11.45
N ASP A 337 21.78 -2.28 -11.93
CA ASP A 337 20.68 -1.81 -11.10
C ASP A 337 19.52 -2.81 -11.16
N PHE A 338 19.36 -3.60 -10.10
CA PHE A 338 18.32 -4.64 -10.04
C PHE A 338 16.89 -4.08 -10.04
N LYS A 339 16.71 -2.83 -9.63
CA LYS A 339 15.38 -2.25 -9.43
C LYS A 339 14.84 -1.62 -10.70
N SER A 340 15.68 -0.91 -11.44
CA SER A 340 15.31 -0.43 -12.79
C SER A 340 15.44 -1.52 -13.85
N GLY A 341 16.23 -2.56 -13.58
CA GLY A 341 16.60 -3.58 -14.56
C GLY A 341 17.51 -3.02 -15.66
N LEU A 342 18.27 -1.97 -15.35
CA LEU A 342 19.25 -1.36 -16.25
C LEU A 342 20.67 -1.76 -15.87
N MET A 343 21.56 -1.72 -16.85
CA MET A 343 23.00 -1.88 -16.65
C MET A 343 23.71 -0.63 -17.16
N TRP A 344 24.69 -0.17 -16.42
CA TRP A 344 25.36 1.11 -16.61
C TRP A 344 26.87 0.92 -16.68
N GLN A 345 27.54 1.75 -17.48
CA GLN A 345 29.00 1.85 -17.37
C GLN A 345 29.40 2.41 -16.01
N HIS A 346 30.42 1.81 -15.40
CA HIS A 346 30.94 2.26 -14.11
C HIS A 346 31.54 3.68 -14.16
N GLY A 347 32.30 4.02 -15.21
CA GLY A 347 32.95 5.33 -15.33
C GLY A 347 32.93 6.00 -16.70
N GLY A 348 32.12 5.47 -17.63
CA GLY A 348 31.82 6.04 -18.95
C GLY A 348 33.02 6.65 -19.71
N SER A 349 32.83 7.80 -20.36
CA SER A 349 33.92 8.52 -21.04
C SER A 349 34.85 9.22 -20.06
N SER A 350 36.15 9.23 -20.36
CA SER A 350 37.18 9.90 -19.55
C SER A 350 37.29 11.41 -19.83
N ASN A 351 36.79 11.88 -20.97
CA ASN A 351 36.82 13.28 -21.36
C ASN A 351 35.41 13.75 -21.72
N TYR A 352 35.18 15.05 -21.55
CA TYR A 352 34.00 15.72 -22.08
C TYR A 352 34.04 15.72 -23.61
N MET A 353 32.87 15.62 -24.23
CA MET A 353 32.73 15.70 -25.67
C MET A 353 31.43 16.37 -26.07
N ASN A 354 31.41 16.93 -27.27
CA ASN A 354 30.18 17.47 -27.83
C ASN A 354 29.16 16.38 -28.15
N TYR A 355 27.91 16.75 -28.35
CA TYR A 355 26.83 15.76 -28.46
C TYR A 355 26.98 14.84 -29.69
N GLU A 356 27.53 15.35 -30.79
CA GLU A 356 27.79 14.53 -31.98
C GLU A 356 28.86 13.47 -31.71
N ASN A 357 29.94 13.86 -31.03
CA ASN A 357 30.99 12.94 -30.61
C ASN A 357 30.51 11.97 -29.54
N ALA A 358 29.62 12.40 -28.63
CA ALA A 358 28.98 11.53 -27.64
C ALA A 358 28.22 10.38 -28.30
N ARG A 359 27.45 10.69 -29.36
CA ARG A 359 26.75 9.67 -30.13
C ARG A 359 27.72 8.71 -30.84
N LYS A 360 28.76 9.23 -31.48
CA LYS A 360 29.79 8.40 -32.14
C LYS A 360 30.51 7.51 -31.13
N TRP A 361 30.80 8.03 -29.95
CA TRP A 361 31.46 7.28 -28.88
C TRP A 361 30.61 6.08 -28.42
N VAL A 362 29.30 6.28 -28.23
CA VAL A 362 28.37 5.19 -27.91
C VAL A 362 28.23 4.20 -29.08
N ASP A 363 28.26 4.68 -30.32
CA ASP A 363 28.26 3.80 -31.50
C ASP A 363 29.53 2.94 -31.59
N GLU A 364 30.70 3.50 -31.31
CA GLU A 364 31.96 2.76 -31.20
C GLU A 364 31.94 1.76 -30.03
N LEU A 365 31.34 2.13 -28.90
CA LEU A 365 31.19 1.26 -27.73
C LEU A 365 30.37 0.00 -28.08
N LYS A 366 29.29 0.16 -28.85
CA LYS A 366 28.49 -0.96 -29.36
C LYS A 366 29.27 -1.84 -30.32
N VAL A 367 30.04 -1.25 -31.24
CA VAL A 367 30.83 -2.00 -32.24
C VAL A 367 31.94 -2.81 -31.57
N LYS A 368 32.56 -2.26 -30.53
CA LYS A 368 33.59 -2.95 -29.72
C LYS A 368 33.02 -4.07 -28.86
N GLY A 369 31.70 -4.12 -28.65
CA GLY A 369 31.07 -5.10 -27.78
C GLY A 369 31.49 -4.94 -26.32
N TYR A 370 31.53 -3.70 -25.81
CA TYR A 370 31.98 -3.42 -24.43
C TYR A 370 31.31 -4.35 -23.42
N ALA A 371 32.14 -5.03 -22.62
CA ALA A 371 31.72 -6.06 -21.68
C ALA A 371 30.79 -7.16 -22.27
N GLY A 372 31.01 -7.52 -23.55
CA GLY A 372 30.24 -8.53 -24.27
C GLY A 372 28.89 -8.05 -24.83
N TYR A 373 28.58 -6.74 -24.78
CA TYR A 373 27.28 -6.21 -25.17
C TYR A 373 27.36 -5.15 -26.30
N CYS A 374 26.38 -5.21 -27.21
CA CYS A 374 26.33 -4.35 -28.41
C CYS A 374 25.11 -3.40 -28.45
N ASP A 375 24.33 -3.32 -27.38
CA ASP A 375 23.08 -2.55 -27.26
C ASP A 375 23.19 -1.32 -26.32
N TRP A 376 24.43 -0.86 -26.07
CA TRP A 376 24.70 0.35 -25.31
C TRP A 376 24.13 1.60 -25.99
N ARG A 377 23.54 2.49 -25.19
CA ARG A 377 22.98 3.77 -25.67
C ARG A 377 23.21 4.90 -24.67
N LEU A 378 22.98 6.13 -25.12
CA LEU A 378 22.82 7.26 -24.20
C LEU A 378 21.57 7.02 -23.32
N PRO A 379 21.60 7.43 -22.04
CA PRO A 379 20.45 7.32 -21.16
C PRO A 379 19.38 8.32 -21.55
N THR A 380 18.12 7.99 -21.29
CA THR A 380 17.07 9.01 -21.30
C THR A 380 17.27 9.98 -20.12
N LEU A 381 16.65 11.14 -20.16
CA LEU A 381 16.64 12.09 -19.06
C LEU A 381 16.10 11.44 -17.78
N GLU A 382 15.02 10.68 -17.89
CA GLU A 382 14.43 9.94 -16.76
C GLU A 382 15.42 8.93 -16.18
N GLU A 383 16.10 8.15 -17.03
CA GLU A 383 17.10 7.17 -16.59
C GLU A 383 18.32 7.83 -15.94
N ALA A 384 18.81 8.94 -16.50
CA ALA A 384 19.94 9.68 -15.97
C ALA A 384 19.60 10.36 -14.64
N MET A 385 18.40 10.93 -14.52
CA MET A 385 17.90 11.52 -13.27
C MET A 385 17.72 10.47 -12.17
N ASN A 386 17.37 9.23 -12.51
CA ASN A 386 17.30 8.14 -11.54
C ASN A 386 18.66 7.79 -10.90
N LEU A 387 19.79 8.17 -11.50
CA LEU A 387 21.10 7.99 -10.86
C LEU A 387 21.38 9.01 -9.74
N MET A 388 20.56 10.07 -9.63
CA MET A 388 20.78 11.16 -8.68
C MET A 388 20.59 10.69 -7.23
N ALA A 389 21.63 10.81 -6.41
CA ALA A 389 21.57 10.51 -4.99
C ALA A 389 21.07 11.70 -4.16
N LEU A 390 20.44 11.44 -3.02
CA LEU A 390 19.90 12.49 -2.12
C LEU A 390 20.99 13.32 -1.44
N HIS A 391 22.11 12.68 -1.11
CA HIS A 391 23.22 13.31 -0.42
C HIS A 391 24.47 13.21 -1.27
N LYS A 392 25.30 14.24 -1.18
CA LYS A 392 26.64 14.20 -1.75
C LYS A 392 27.42 13.03 -1.16
N ASN A 393 28.06 12.27 -2.04
CA ASN A 393 29.04 11.27 -1.66
C ASN A 393 30.34 11.96 -1.14
N ARG A 394 31.35 11.16 -0.83
CA ARG A 394 32.64 11.67 -0.31
C ARG A 394 33.38 12.59 -1.28
N ASP A 395 33.06 12.53 -2.56
CA ASP A 395 33.64 13.34 -3.63
C ASP A 395 32.74 14.54 -4.03
N ASN A 396 31.78 14.90 -3.18
CA ASN A 396 30.85 16.02 -3.37
C ASN A 396 29.87 15.90 -4.56
N LEU A 397 29.59 14.68 -5.03
CA LEU A 397 28.61 14.42 -6.09
C LEU A 397 27.33 13.76 -5.56
N TYR A 398 26.19 14.16 -6.08
CA TYR A 398 24.87 13.55 -5.89
C TYR A 398 24.70 12.30 -6.76
N ILE A 399 25.57 11.31 -6.59
CA ILE A 399 25.49 9.99 -7.23
C ILE A 399 26.00 8.92 -6.27
N ASP A 400 25.46 7.70 -6.39
CA ASP A 400 25.88 6.58 -5.55
C ASP A 400 27.41 6.36 -5.65
N PRO A 401 28.13 6.17 -4.52
CA PRO A 401 29.58 5.96 -4.51
C PRO A 401 30.07 4.76 -5.34
N ILE A 402 29.19 3.86 -5.74
CA ILE A 402 29.53 2.74 -6.61
C ILE A 402 29.89 3.18 -8.03
N PHE A 403 29.48 4.38 -8.46
CA PHE A 403 29.85 4.94 -9.74
C PHE A 403 31.15 5.72 -9.65
N SER A 404 31.94 5.72 -10.73
CA SER A 404 33.11 6.56 -10.82
C SER A 404 32.73 8.04 -10.72
N THR A 405 33.48 8.76 -9.90
CA THR A 405 33.29 10.19 -9.60
C THR A 405 33.98 11.12 -10.59
N ASN A 406 34.55 10.57 -11.67
CA ASN A 406 35.15 11.35 -12.76
C ASN A 406 34.12 12.10 -13.62
N GLN A 407 32.83 11.81 -13.45
CA GLN A 407 31.76 12.30 -14.32
C GLN A 407 30.77 13.10 -13.50
N ASP A 408 30.94 14.43 -13.50
CA ASP A 408 30.12 15.40 -12.80
C ASP A 408 28.80 15.68 -13.51
N TRP A 409 28.78 15.75 -14.84
CA TRP A 409 27.56 15.85 -15.64
C TRP A 409 27.59 15.01 -16.91
N ILE A 410 26.42 14.52 -17.35
CA ILE A 410 26.31 13.62 -18.50
C ILE A 410 25.27 14.08 -19.53
N TRP A 411 25.54 13.74 -20.80
CA TRP A 411 24.56 13.84 -21.88
C TRP A 411 23.43 12.82 -21.73
N THR A 412 22.22 13.25 -22.07
CA THR A 412 21.06 12.36 -22.22
C THR A 412 20.66 12.24 -23.70
N ALA A 413 19.79 11.30 -24.04
CA ALA A 413 19.25 11.08 -25.38
C ALA A 413 18.06 11.99 -25.72
N ASP A 414 17.47 12.69 -24.73
CA ASP A 414 16.28 13.53 -24.90
C ASP A 414 16.56 14.97 -25.38
N PRO A 415 15.98 15.41 -26.51
CA PRO A 415 16.15 16.77 -26.99
C PRO A 415 15.40 17.78 -26.12
N TYR A 416 16.00 18.97 -25.90
CA TYR A 416 15.34 20.07 -25.21
C TYR A 416 14.78 21.09 -26.20
N LYS A 417 13.45 21.16 -26.33
CA LYS A 417 12.70 22.19 -27.10
C LYS A 417 13.39 22.59 -28.42
N GLY A 418 13.30 21.72 -29.43
CA GLY A 418 13.86 21.94 -30.77
C GLY A 418 15.02 21.00 -31.09
N LYS A 419 15.72 21.24 -32.22
CA LYS A 419 16.75 20.32 -32.75
C LYS A 419 18.19 20.64 -32.33
N TYR A 420 18.42 21.72 -31.58
CA TYR A 420 19.76 22.27 -31.33
C TYR A 420 20.19 22.26 -29.86
N ARG A 421 19.42 21.60 -28.99
CA ARG A 421 19.68 21.55 -27.56
C ARG A 421 19.32 20.18 -27.02
N GLN A 422 20.07 19.75 -26.04
CA GLN A 422 19.96 18.43 -25.44
C GLN A 422 19.89 18.54 -23.92
N TRP A 423 19.12 17.68 -23.28
CA TRP A 423 19.12 17.59 -21.82
C TRP A 423 20.45 17.03 -21.29
N VAL A 424 20.89 17.58 -20.17
CA VAL A 424 22.05 17.15 -19.37
C VAL A 424 21.63 16.95 -17.92
N VAL A 425 22.32 16.06 -17.22
CA VAL A 425 22.16 15.83 -15.78
C VAL A 425 23.46 16.15 -15.10
N ASP A 426 23.42 17.00 -14.07
CA ASP A 426 24.54 17.49 -13.29
C ASP A 426 24.46 16.93 -11.86
N PHE A 427 25.36 16.00 -11.57
CA PHE A 427 25.54 15.36 -10.27
C PHE A 427 26.31 16.24 -9.29
N GLU A 428 27.06 17.25 -9.71
CA GLU A 428 27.71 18.18 -8.77
C GLU A 428 26.67 19.09 -8.11
N SER A 429 25.75 19.62 -8.92
CA SER A 429 24.69 20.54 -8.49
C SER A 429 23.39 19.85 -8.08
N GLY A 430 23.21 18.56 -8.42
CA GLY A 430 22.02 17.80 -8.08
C GLY A 430 20.79 18.17 -8.94
N CYS A 431 21.01 18.57 -10.19
CA CYS A 431 19.94 19.10 -11.05
C CYS A 431 20.04 18.61 -12.50
N CYS A 432 19.02 18.89 -13.30
CA CYS A 432 19.10 18.75 -14.76
C CYS A 432 18.93 20.09 -15.44
N GLY A 433 19.55 20.20 -16.62
CA GLY A 433 19.53 21.38 -17.45
C GLY A 433 19.57 21.00 -18.92
N TRP A 434 19.79 21.99 -19.77
CA TRP A 434 19.94 21.75 -21.20
C TRP A 434 21.16 22.51 -21.70
N ASP A 435 21.84 21.91 -22.67
CA ASP A 435 23.00 22.53 -23.31
C ASP A 435 22.89 22.48 -24.83
N LYS A 436 23.66 23.36 -25.47
CA LYS A 436 23.80 23.39 -26.93
C LYS A 436 24.68 22.21 -27.38
N LEU A 437 24.43 21.71 -28.59
CA LEU A 437 25.10 20.52 -29.11
C LEU A 437 26.62 20.67 -29.28
N ASP A 438 27.14 21.90 -29.34
CA ASP A 438 28.54 22.26 -29.46
C ASP A 438 29.28 22.42 -28.12
N LEU A 439 28.55 22.40 -27.00
CA LEU A 439 29.12 22.35 -25.65
C LEU A 439 29.53 20.92 -25.28
N TYR A 440 30.12 20.72 -24.10
CA TYR A 440 30.82 19.49 -23.74
C TYR A 440 30.28 18.88 -22.44
N ALA A 441 29.92 17.59 -22.47
CA ALA A 441 29.54 16.81 -21.30
C ALA A 441 30.11 15.38 -21.39
N TYR A 442 30.12 14.66 -20.27
CA TYR A 442 30.53 13.27 -20.25
C TYR A 442 29.46 12.35 -20.85
N VAL A 443 29.86 11.12 -21.11
CA VAL A 443 28.98 10.04 -21.54
C VAL A 443 29.02 8.92 -20.51
N ARG A 444 27.86 8.51 -20.03
CA ARG A 444 27.69 7.27 -19.27
C ARG A 444 26.66 6.42 -19.98
N ALA A 445 27.11 5.38 -20.69
CA ALA A 445 26.18 4.56 -21.46
C ALA A 445 25.34 3.65 -20.54
N VAL A 446 24.11 3.41 -20.98
CA VAL A 446 23.14 2.52 -20.35
C VAL A 446 22.66 1.47 -21.34
N ARG A 447 22.27 0.31 -20.84
CA ARG A 447 21.55 -0.73 -21.59
C ARG A 447 20.46 -1.36 -20.74
N SER A 448 19.54 -2.06 -21.38
CA SER A 448 18.53 -2.85 -20.67
C SER A 448 19.13 -4.17 -20.18
N GLY A 449 18.91 -4.50 -18.91
CA GLY A 449 19.31 -5.78 -18.31
C GLY A 449 18.48 -6.93 -18.89
N GLN A 450 19.14 -8.03 -19.22
CA GLN A 450 18.42 -9.28 -19.52
C GLN A 450 17.91 -9.86 -18.20
N SER A 451 16.61 -10.15 -18.12
CA SER A 451 16.10 -10.99 -17.03
C SER A 451 16.69 -12.37 -17.26
N SER A 452 17.66 -12.76 -16.44
CA SER A 452 18.12 -14.14 -16.38
C SER A 452 16.90 -15.00 -16.06
N ASN A 453 16.46 -15.78 -17.05
CA ASN A 453 15.61 -16.94 -16.83
C ASN A 453 16.51 -17.99 -16.17
N GLU A 454 16.52 -18.03 -14.85
CA GLU A 454 16.84 -19.24 -14.08
C GLU A 454 15.81 -19.42 -12.96
#